data_AF-A0A7X8LK36-F1
#
_entry.id   AF-A0A7X8LK36-F1
#
_cell.length_a   1.000
_cell.length_b   1.000
_cell.length_c   1.000
_cell.angle_alpha   90.00
_cell.angle_beta   90.00
_cell.angle_gamma   90.00
#
_symmetry.space_group_name_H-M   'P 1'
#
loop_
_entity.id
_entity.type
_entity.pdbx_description
1 polymer ?
#
loop_
_entity_poly.entity_id
_entity_poly.type
_entity_poly.pdbx_seq_one_letter_code
_entity_poly.pdbx_strand_id
1 'polypeptide(L)'
;MLTITLLSPAVDEIVHQLSQRHKAYLVMPREERIAYFADEECRLEMQSAGQVPQKINFSWHCDLKSAAYTLEIDLSSDFNAPIVVKTKYQFAAVDNLFIAKTYFWRVTAVANGQTVVSSVGTFITDSTPPRLLRIDGVDNVRDLGGWPTIDDARVRQGLVYRTGHLNNCAAHDIFTADELRNDPSKADSYEPKRAADERLISTVKFLEGLLEDYSDENLLPYLLNDTWTAFRPDKELYEATDHESLLDSTTTIPDTFLGATAESVATDQNGTFIFDTTILDAPALLMQEFEAPHNGFMMLGGGADWYWNLRINGQKIFDKLASNDASPVSATNYYIVVPVKKGRNLITAQVLSGSTSWTWCCAAAPDFDGRAVLVRMIDHATEARNNLWRVIRHPVTNEKVIAIGIARIDELSHLIKGVICGSKLITEEGQRYMLEDLGIRSDVELRREFECRGMTGSPLGDSVRWFFCPSDAYAAMQSESGREGFTKLFRFLLDTSNYPLFFHCAAGQDRTGAVAFILNGLLGVAVEDLYLDWEVTGFWNKNPGFNHELRFNHLVDGFEQHPGETLHDKIKYYVLSLGFTEEEIEAYRHFMLEK
;
A
#
# COMPACT_ATOMS: atom_id res chain seq x y z
N MET A 1 5.44 64.82 0.14
CA MET A 1 5.99 63.76 -0.73
C MET A 1 4.96 62.65 -0.78
N LEU A 2 4.78 61.98 -1.92
CA LEU A 2 3.92 60.79 -1.99
C LEU A 2 4.60 59.67 -1.21
N THR A 3 3.85 58.96 -0.36
CA THR A 3 4.40 57.90 0.49
C THR A 3 3.59 56.61 0.40
N ILE A 4 4.24 55.51 0.75
CA ILE A 4 3.60 54.23 1.06
C ILE A 4 3.93 53.89 2.51
N THR A 5 2.91 53.70 3.34
CA THR A 5 3.04 53.28 4.74
C THR A 5 2.61 51.82 4.85
N LEU A 6 3.51 50.95 5.32
CA LEU A 6 3.20 49.54 5.57
C LEU A 6 2.38 49.41 6.87
N LEU A 7 1.32 48.60 6.85
CA LEU A 7 0.37 48.48 7.98
C LEU A 7 0.39 47.10 8.63
N SER A 8 0.33 46.04 7.82
CA SER A 8 0.37 44.66 8.30
C SER A 8 1.05 43.77 7.24
N PRO A 9 1.89 42.79 7.63
CA PRO A 9 2.35 42.54 9.00
C PRO A 9 3.12 43.72 9.60
N ALA A 10 2.97 43.96 10.91
CA ALA A 10 3.76 44.96 11.62
C ALA A 10 5.23 44.52 11.69
N VAL A 11 6.12 45.48 11.96
CA VAL A 11 7.57 45.23 12.09
C VAL A 11 7.80 44.14 13.15
N ASP A 12 8.46 43.07 12.73
CA ASP A 12 8.81 41.89 13.53
C ASP A 12 7.59 41.14 14.12
N GLU A 13 6.40 41.33 13.53
CA GLU A 13 5.20 40.55 13.90
C GLU A 13 5.41 39.06 13.61
N ILE A 14 5.00 38.20 14.55
CA ILE A 14 4.93 36.75 14.31
C ILE A 14 3.60 36.43 13.64
N VAL A 15 3.66 35.99 12.38
CA VAL A 15 2.49 35.62 11.58
C VAL A 15 2.30 34.11 11.56
N HIS A 16 1.04 33.66 11.53
CA HIS A 16 0.70 32.25 11.64
C HIS A 16 0.07 31.72 10.35
N GLN A 17 0.57 30.58 9.86
CA GLN A 17 0.00 29.86 8.71
C GLN A 17 -0.90 28.68 9.13
N LEU A 18 -0.95 28.37 10.43
CA LEU A 18 -1.83 27.36 11.00
C LEU A 18 -3.00 28.02 11.72
N SER A 19 -4.20 27.51 11.49
CA SER A 19 -5.41 27.97 12.18
C SER A 19 -5.36 27.64 13.67
N GLN A 20 -6.20 28.31 14.47
CA GLN A 20 -6.34 27.98 15.88
C GLN A 20 -6.74 26.51 16.10
N ARG A 21 -7.55 25.94 15.21
CA ARG A 21 -7.94 24.52 15.25
C ARG A 21 -6.75 23.59 14.97
N HIS A 22 -5.91 23.92 14.00
CA HIS A 22 -4.66 23.18 13.78
C HIS A 22 -3.81 23.17 15.04
N LYS A 23 -3.58 24.37 15.61
CA LYS A 23 -2.73 24.52 16.80
C LYS A 23 -3.30 23.78 18.01
N ALA A 24 -4.62 23.84 18.23
CA ALA A 24 -5.28 23.14 19.32
C ALA A 24 -5.07 21.62 19.23
N TYR A 25 -5.15 21.06 18.03
CA TYR A 25 -4.87 19.64 17.80
C TYR A 25 -3.40 19.27 18.03
N LEU A 26 -2.46 20.08 17.51
CA LEU A 26 -1.03 19.80 17.57
C LEU A 26 -0.46 19.80 19.00
N VAL A 27 -1.06 20.55 19.94
CA VAL A 27 -0.63 20.59 21.34
C VAL A 27 -1.37 19.60 22.24
N MET A 28 -2.35 18.88 21.70
CA MET A 28 -3.14 17.90 22.44
C MET A 28 -2.24 16.71 22.84
N PRO A 29 -2.31 16.20 24.09
CA PRO A 29 -1.58 15.00 24.48
C PRO A 29 -1.91 13.81 23.59
N ARG A 30 -0.95 12.91 23.38
CA ARG A 30 -1.10 11.78 22.45
C ARG A 30 -2.30 10.89 22.76
N GLU A 31 -2.50 10.52 24.02
CA GLU A 31 -3.64 9.69 24.43
C GLU A 31 -4.97 10.34 24.06
N GLU A 32 -5.07 11.66 24.23
CA GLU A 32 -6.23 12.44 23.80
C GLU A 32 -6.34 12.47 22.28
N ARG A 33 -5.25 12.63 21.52
CA ARG A 33 -5.28 12.59 20.05
C ARG A 33 -5.74 11.24 19.50
N ILE A 34 -5.31 10.13 20.12
CA ILE A 34 -5.74 8.78 19.76
C ILE A 34 -7.25 8.63 19.99
N ALA A 35 -7.75 9.07 21.15
CA ALA A 35 -9.19 9.05 21.43
C ALA A 35 -9.97 9.97 20.47
N TYR A 36 -9.41 11.14 20.15
CA TYR A 36 -9.96 12.09 19.20
C TYR A 36 -10.07 11.49 17.79
N PHE A 37 -9.11 10.66 17.37
CA PHE A 37 -9.21 9.92 16.12
C PHE A 37 -10.25 8.81 16.13
N ALA A 38 -10.50 8.18 17.27
CA ALA A 38 -11.48 7.11 17.37
C ALA A 38 -12.92 7.64 17.23
N ASP A 39 -13.16 8.90 17.64
CA ASP A 39 -14.45 9.55 17.60
C ASP A 39 -14.77 10.18 16.22
N GLU A 40 -16.00 9.99 15.72
CA GLU A 40 -16.41 10.48 14.40
C GLU A 40 -16.62 12.00 14.35
N GLU A 41 -17.22 12.57 15.38
CA GLU A 41 -17.50 14.01 15.45
C GLU A 41 -16.18 14.80 15.53
N CYS A 42 -15.24 14.29 16.34
CA CYS A 42 -13.89 14.82 16.46
C CYS A 42 -13.13 14.79 15.11
N ARG A 43 -13.19 13.68 14.35
CA ARG A 43 -12.60 13.62 13.00
C ARG A 43 -13.19 14.65 12.04
N LEU A 44 -14.51 14.85 12.06
CA LEU A 44 -15.16 15.87 11.23
C LEU A 44 -14.77 17.29 11.67
N GLU A 45 -14.59 17.53 12.97
CA GLU A 45 -14.06 18.79 13.48
C GLU A 45 -12.61 19.03 13.03
N MET A 46 -11.75 18.02 13.08
CA MET A 46 -10.36 18.09 12.60
C MET A 46 -10.33 18.56 11.14
N GLN A 47 -11.13 17.93 10.29
CA GLN A 47 -11.24 18.33 8.89
C GLN A 47 -11.70 19.78 8.69
N SER A 48 -12.58 20.30 9.57
CA SER A 48 -13.06 21.68 9.45
C SER A 48 -11.93 22.72 9.57
N ALA A 49 -10.77 22.34 10.09
CA ALA A 49 -9.57 23.18 10.13
C ALA A 49 -8.94 23.37 8.73
N GLY A 50 -9.10 22.37 7.86
CA GLY A 50 -8.68 22.37 6.45
C GLY A 50 -7.23 21.94 6.21
N GLN A 51 -6.95 21.37 5.05
CA GLN A 51 -5.62 20.83 4.70
C GLN A 51 -4.58 21.86 4.23
N VAL A 52 -4.96 23.13 4.13
CA VAL A 52 -4.17 24.20 3.48
C VAL A 52 -3.77 25.27 4.49
N PRO A 53 -2.64 25.97 4.27
CA PRO A 53 -2.22 27.04 5.15
C PRO A 53 -3.20 28.23 5.14
N GLN A 54 -3.27 28.93 6.27
CA GLN A 54 -3.84 30.26 6.35
C GLN A 54 -2.95 31.25 5.58
N LYS A 55 -3.57 32.12 4.79
CA LYS A 55 -2.85 33.17 4.08
C LYS A 55 -2.42 34.26 5.06
N ILE A 56 -1.21 34.76 4.86
CA ILE A 56 -0.70 35.96 5.52
C ILE A 56 -1.21 37.17 4.74
N ASN A 57 -1.93 38.05 5.42
CA ASN A 57 -2.48 39.26 4.82
C ASN A 57 -1.47 40.40 4.91
N PHE A 58 -1.25 41.05 3.78
CA PHE A 58 -0.42 42.24 3.65
C PHE A 58 -1.32 43.43 3.36
N SER A 59 -1.09 44.56 4.03
CA SER A 59 -1.81 45.80 3.79
C SER A 59 -0.91 47.02 3.97
N TRP A 60 -1.21 48.05 3.18
CA TRP A 60 -0.47 49.31 3.19
C TRP A 60 -1.43 50.48 2.90
N HIS A 61 -0.93 51.69 3.13
CA HIS A 61 -1.56 52.93 2.69
C HIS A 61 -0.68 53.61 1.64
N CYS A 62 -1.24 54.02 0.51
CA CYS A 62 -0.54 54.74 -0.55
C CYS A 62 -1.27 56.03 -0.92
N ASP A 63 -0.53 57.14 -0.95
CA ASP A 63 -1.05 58.45 -1.35
C ASP A 63 -1.32 58.55 -2.87
N LEU A 64 -0.60 57.75 -3.67
CA LEU A 64 -0.70 57.77 -5.13
C LEU A 64 -2.03 57.17 -5.60
N LYS A 65 -2.89 58.02 -6.17
CA LYS A 65 -4.22 57.62 -6.63
C LYS A 65 -4.13 56.72 -7.88
N SER A 66 -5.04 55.75 -7.96
CA SER A 66 -5.19 54.83 -9.09
C SER A 66 -3.92 54.04 -9.43
N ALA A 67 -3.06 53.77 -8.44
CA ALA A 67 -1.84 53.00 -8.65
C ALA A 67 -2.10 51.50 -8.79
N ALA A 68 -1.25 50.85 -9.60
CA ALA A 68 -1.01 49.43 -9.52
C ALA A 68 0.13 49.16 -8.55
N TYR A 69 0.04 48.07 -7.79
CA TYR A 69 1.00 47.72 -6.76
C TYR A 69 1.70 46.40 -7.08
N THR A 70 2.97 46.33 -6.70
CA THR A 70 3.77 45.11 -6.66
C THR A 70 4.26 44.93 -5.23
N LEU A 71 3.81 43.86 -4.57
CA LEU A 71 4.31 43.39 -3.29
C LEU A 71 5.46 42.42 -3.57
N GLU A 72 6.60 42.65 -2.93
CA GLU A 72 7.76 41.76 -2.96
C GLU A 72 8.01 41.26 -1.55
N ILE A 73 8.18 39.94 -1.38
CA ILE A 73 8.49 39.28 -0.10
C ILE A 73 9.69 38.36 -0.31
N ASP A 74 10.72 38.46 0.51
CA ASP A 74 11.96 37.68 0.36
C ASP A 74 12.55 37.33 1.74
N LEU A 75 13.34 36.27 1.81
CA LEU A 75 14.15 35.93 2.98
C LEU A 75 15.37 36.87 3.12
N SER A 76 15.72 37.61 2.07
CA SER A 76 16.78 38.62 2.08
C SER A 76 16.24 40.05 1.94
N SER A 77 16.85 40.99 2.66
CA SER A 77 16.55 42.43 2.54
C SER A 77 16.91 43.01 1.17
N ASP A 78 17.70 42.29 0.37
CA ASP A 78 18.13 42.73 -0.96
C ASP A 78 17.14 42.33 -2.07
N PHE A 79 16.13 41.51 -1.76
CA PHE A 79 15.10 41.06 -2.71
C PHE A 79 15.70 40.41 -3.97
N ASN A 80 16.59 39.43 -3.78
CA ASN A 80 17.29 38.74 -4.87
C ASN A 80 16.38 37.77 -5.64
N ALA A 81 15.44 37.13 -4.96
CA ALA A 81 14.50 36.17 -5.54
C ALA A 81 13.13 36.28 -4.84
N PRO A 82 12.47 37.45 -4.91
CA PRO A 82 11.28 37.70 -4.13
C PRO A 82 10.07 36.94 -4.68
N ILE A 83 9.18 36.54 -3.77
CA ILE A 83 7.79 36.27 -4.11
C ILE A 83 7.16 37.59 -4.54
N VAL A 84 6.61 37.63 -5.75
CA VAL A 84 6.03 38.84 -6.34
C VAL A 84 4.52 38.72 -6.50
N VAL A 85 3.76 39.61 -5.86
CA VAL A 85 2.31 39.69 -5.99
C VAL A 85 1.90 41.03 -6.59
N LYS A 86 1.22 40.99 -7.74
CA LYS A 86 0.68 42.18 -8.40
C LYS A 86 -0.79 42.36 -8.04
N THR A 87 -1.17 43.58 -7.65
CA THR A 87 -2.55 43.90 -7.26
C THR A 87 -2.90 45.35 -7.58
N LYS A 88 -4.20 45.65 -7.72
CA LYS A 88 -4.72 47.03 -7.82
C LYS A 88 -5.21 47.56 -6.47
N TYR A 89 -5.23 46.70 -5.46
CA TYR A 89 -5.69 47.02 -4.11
C TYR A 89 -4.51 47.34 -3.21
N GLN A 90 -4.76 48.04 -2.11
CA GLN A 90 -3.73 48.33 -1.10
C GLN A 90 -3.58 47.18 -0.09
N PHE A 91 -3.88 45.97 -0.54
CA PHE A 91 -3.72 44.73 0.21
C PHE A 91 -3.47 43.57 -0.75
N ALA A 92 -2.83 42.53 -0.23
CA ALA A 92 -2.60 41.26 -0.88
C ALA A 92 -2.56 40.14 0.18
N ALA A 93 -2.63 38.89 -0.24
CA ALA A 93 -2.52 37.76 0.67
C ALA A 93 -1.62 36.68 0.04
N VAL A 94 -0.73 36.10 0.83
CA VAL A 94 0.26 35.10 0.39
C VAL A 94 0.22 33.90 1.31
N ASP A 95 0.31 32.70 0.75
CA ASP A 95 0.49 31.45 1.47
C ASP A 95 1.84 30.78 1.12
N ASN A 96 2.05 29.58 1.64
CA ASN A 96 3.23 28.75 1.37
C ASN A 96 4.57 29.37 1.76
N LEU A 97 4.61 30.25 2.78
CA LEU A 97 5.88 30.75 3.31
C LEU A 97 6.56 29.64 4.12
N PHE A 98 7.90 29.69 4.21
CA PHE A 98 8.63 28.84 5.15
C PHE A 98 8.27 29.22 6.58
N ILE A 99 8.23 28.24 7.48
CA ILE A 99 8.03 28.46 8.93
C ILE A 99 9.36 28.76 9.62
N ALA A 100 9.33 29.38 10.78
CA ALA A 100 10.53 29.76 11.55
C ALA A 100 11.55 30.60 10.74
N LYS A 101 11.08 31.50 9.86
CA LYS A 101 11.95 32.38 9.07
C LYS A 101 11.58 33.84 9.26
N THR A 102 12.59 34.70 9.20
CA THR A 102 12.42 36.14 9.07
C THR A 102 12.29 36.49 7.60
N TYR A 103 11.26 37.26 7.25
CA TYR A 103 11.01 37.75 5.91
C TYR A 103 11.08 39.27 5.86
N PHE A 104 11.52 39.78 4.73
CA PHE A 104 11.53 41.18 4.36
C PHE A 104 10.48 41.42 3.29
N TRP A 105 9.78 42.55 3.36
CA TRP A 105 8.78 42.88 2.36
C TRP A 105 8.75 44.37 2.03
N ARG A 106 8.38 44.68 0.79
CA ARG A 106 8.19 46.06 0.31
C ARG A 106 7.09 46.12 -0.73
N VAL A 107 6.59 47.34 -0.95
CA VAL A 107 5.57 47.62 -1.96
C VAL A 107 6.04 48.71 -2.90
N THR A 108 5.92 48.44 -4.19
CA THR A 108 6.12 49.41 -5.27
C THR A 108 4.77 49.79 -5.87
N ALA A 109 4.44 51.09 -5.89
CA ALA A 109 3.24 51.64 -6.53
C ALA A 109 3.61 52.39 -7.80
N VAL A 110 2.88 52.14 -8.89
CA VAL A 110 3.08 52.80 -10.19
C VAL A 110 1.77 53.39 -10.70
N ALA A 111 1.76 54.68 -11.01
CA ALA A 111 0.62 55.36 -11.65
C ALA A 111 1.10 56.62 -12.41
N ASN A 112 0.54 56.90 -13.59
CA ASN A 112 0.78 58.15 -14.33
C ASN A 112 2.27 58.51 -14.52
N GLY A 113 3.13 57.52 -14.74
CA GLY A 113 4.59 57.71 -14.88
C GLY A 113 5.33 57.97 -13.56
N GLN A 114 4.63 57.99 -12.43
CA GLN A 114 5.23 58.07 -11.08
C GLN A 114 5.42 56.65 -10.52
N THR A 115 6.56 56.45 -9.85
CA THR A 115 6.85 55.24 -9.09
C THR A 115 7.18 55.64 -7.65
N VAL A 116 6.53 54.99 -6.68
CA VAL A 116 6.77 55.18 -5.24
C VAL A 116 7.07 53.82 -4.65
N VAL A 117 8.13 53.71 -3.84
CA VAL A 117 8.53 52.47 -3.17
C VAL A 117 8.44 52.72 -1.66
N SER A 118 7.91 51.76 -0.91
CA SER A 118 7.87 51.82 0.55
C SER A 118 9.26 51.67 1.16
N SER A 119 9.38 51.93 2.47
CA SER A 119 10.45 51.32 3.27
C SER A 119 10.33 49.79 3.28
N VAL A 120 11.40 49.09 3.65
CA VAL A 120 11.37 47.64 3.86
C VAL A 120 10.78 47.36 5.25
N GLY A 121 9.75 46.51 5.29
CA GLY A 121 9.22 45.92 6.52
C GLY A 121 9.80 44.55 6.78
N THR A 122 9.69 44.08 8.02
CA THR A 122 10.12 42.75 8.47
C THR A 122 8.98 42.05 9.19
N PHE A 123 8.91 40.73 9.09
CA PHE A 123 8.03 39.89 9.90
C PHE A 123 8.64 38.49 10.08
N ILE A 124 8.11 37.71 11.01
CA ILE A 124 8.59 36.37 11.34
C ILE A 124 7.45 35.39 11.13
N THR A 125 7.70 34.27 10.45
CA THR A 125 6.74 33.17 10.40
C THR A 125 6.85 32.32 11.66
N ASP A 126 5.71 31.97 12.25
CA ASP A 126 5.59 31.05 13.37
C ASP A 126 6.40 29.77 13.14
N SER A 127 6.99 29.22 14.21
CA SER A 127 7.93 28.09 14.13
C SER A 127 7.27 26.71 14.25
N THR A 128 5.94 26.64 14.37
CA THR A 128 5.18 25.41 14.62
C THR A 128 5.03 24.60 13.33
N PRO A 129 5.60 23.38 13.26
CA PRO A 129 5.34 22.43 12.18
C PRO A 129 3.94 21.79 12.29
N PRO A 130 3.44 21.14 11.23
CA PRO A 130 4.05 21.05 9.90
C PRO A 130 3.81 22.29 9.03
N ARG A 131 4.67 22.49 8.05
CA ARG A 131 4.42 23.45 6.97
C ARG A 131 3.45 22.84 5.96
N LEU A 132 2.18 23.23 6.05
CA LEU A 132 1.16 22.91 5.04
C LEU A 132 1.39 23.75 3.78
N LEU A 133 1.09 23.18 2.61
CA LEU A 133 1.14 23.92 1.34
C LEU A 133 -0.21 23.85 0.62
N ARG A 134 -0.53 24.92 -0.09
CA ARG A 134 -1.58 24.96 -1.10
C ARG A 134 -0.93 24.79 -2.47
N ILE A 135 -1.24 23.69 -3.15
CA ILE A 135 -0.91 23.48 -4.56
C ILE A 135 -2.23 23.17 -5.26
N ASP A 136 -2.55 23.93 -6.29
CA ASP A 136 -3.85 23.82 -6.94
C ASP A 136 -3.99 22.46 -7.64
N GLY A 137 -5.07 21.74 -7.32
CA GLY A 137 -5.31 20.38 -7.79
C GLY A 137 -4.50 19.28 -7.09
N VAL A 138 -3.81 19.58 -5.98
CA VAL A 138 -3.08 18.57 -5.18
C VAL A 138 -3.49 18.66 -3.72
N ASP A 139 -3.94 17.53 -3.20
CA ASP A 139 -4.35 17.39 -1.82
C ASP A 139 -3.21 16.92 -0.91
N ASN A 140 -3.41 17.13 0.40
CA ASN A 140 -2.61 16.59 1.48
C ASN A 140 -1.11 16.94 1.37
N VAL A 141 -0.81 18.16 0.90
CA VAL A 141 0.56 18.63 0.62
C VAL A 141 1.22 19.18 1.88
N ARG A 142 2.38 18.63 2.21
CA ARG A 142 3.25 19.11 3.29
C ARG A 142 4.70 19.12 2.87
N ASP A 143 5.44 20.09 3.40
CA ASP A 143 6.89 20.00 3.49
C ASP A 143 7.23 18.93 4.53
N LEU A 144 8.19 18.06 4.23
CA LEU A 144 8.74 17.15 5.23
C LEU A 144 9.59 17.93 6.26
N GLY A 145 10.08 19.12 5.86
CA GLY A 145 10.90 19.98 6.69
C GLY A 145 10.14 20.84 7.68
N GLY A 146 10.93 21.47 8.55
CA GLY A 146 10.45 22.37 9.60
C GLY A 146 10.32 21.72 10.96
N TRP A 147 10.39 20.39 11.08
CA TRP A 147 10.38 19.70 12.38
C TRP A 147 11.69 19.95 13.15
N PRO A 148 11.63 20.27 14.46
CA PRO A 148 12.81 20.25 15.31
C PRO A 148 13.29 18.82 15.54
N THR A 149 14.58 18.66 15.81
CA THR A 149 15.19 17.37 16.12
C THR A 149 15.69 17.32 17.56
N ILE A 150 15.92 16.10 18.06
CA ILE A 150 16.41 15.86 19.43
C ILE A 150 17.84 16.38 19.67
N ASP A 151 18.57 16.70 18.61
CA ASP A 151 19.92 17.27 18.62
C ASP A 151 19.95 18.78 18.31
N ASP A 152 18.84 19.48 18.62
CA ASP A 152 18.68 20.94 18.47
C ASP A 152 18.87 21.47 17.04
N ALA A 153 18.71 20.61 16.03
CA ALA A 153 18.67 21.01 14.63
C ALA A 153 17.20 21.13 14.15
N ARG A 154 17.04 21.51 12.89
CA ARG A 154 15.74 21.54 12.21
C ARG A 154 15.86 20.86 10.85
N VAL A 155 14.85 20.08 10.48
CA VAL A 155 14.76 19.52 9.14
C VAL A 155 14.61 20.66 8.14
N ARG A 156 15.51 20.73 7.16
CA ARG A 156 15.51 21.74 6.09
C ARG A 156 14.21 21.69 5.31
N GLN A 157 13.62 22.87 5.17
CA GLN A 157 12.41 23.07 4.39
C GLN A 157 12.74 23.21 2.90
N GLY A 158 11.79 22.87 2.04
CA GLY A 158 11.87 23.13 0.61
C GLY A 158 12.56 22.04 -0.22
N LEU A 159 12.95 20.92 0.42
CA LEU A 159 13.72 19.85 -0.21
C LEU A 159 12.87 18.60 -0.51
N VAL A 160 11.97 18.24 0.40
CA VAL A 160 11.12 17.05 0.28
C VAL A 160 9.69 17.41 0.61
N TYR A 161 8.78 17.00 -0.26
CA TYR A 161 7.35 17.18 -0.06
C TYR A 161 6.64 15.83 -0.05
N ARG A 162 5.54 15.77 0.69
CA ARG A 162 4.63 14.62 0.67
C ARG A 162 3.24 15.07 0.24
N THR A 163 2.60 14.30 -0.63
CA THR A 163 1.31 14.70 -1.24
C THR A 163 0.37 13.50 -1.44
N GLY A 164 -0.91 13.79 -1.69
CA GLY A 164 -1.80 12.88 -2.41
C GLY A 164 -1.45 12.77 -3.89
N HIS A 165 -2.23 12.00 -4.65
CA HIS A 165 -1.97 11.81 -6.08
C HIS A 165 -2.21 13.10 -6.88
N LEU A 166 -1.40 13.30 -7.93
CA LEU A 166 -1.51 14.46 -8.84
C LEU A 166 -2.46 14.20 -10.03
N ASN A 167 -2.95 12.97 -10.16
CA ASN A 167 -3.83 12.54 -11.24
C ASN A 167 -4.83 11.51 -10.73
N ASN A 168 -6.02 11.53 -11.33
CA ASN A 168 -6.99 10.48 -11.10
C ASN A 168 -6.36 9.12 -11.42
N CYS A 169 -6.83 8.09 -10.74
CA CYS A 169 -6.61 6.72 -11.22
C CYS A 169 -7.10 6.66 -12.67
N ALA A 170 -6.34 6.00 -13.53
CA ALA A 170 -6.69 5.94 -14.93
C ALA A 170 -8.05 5.28 -15.17
N ALA A 171 -8.78 5.82 -16.15
CA ALA A 171 -10.07 5.27 -16.54
C ALA A 171 -9.81 4.13 -17.53
N HIS A 172 -10.51 3.03 -17.30
CA HIS A 172 -10.60 2.00 -18.33
C HIS A 172 -11.58 2.49 -19.38
N ASP A 173 -11.16 2.53 -20.65
CA ASP A 173 -12.11 2.67 -21.75
C ASP A 173 -12.88 1.35 -21.78
N ILE A 174 -14.10 1.31 -21.27
CA ILE A 174 -14.87 0.06 -21.14
C ILE A 174 -15.71 -0.13 -22.41
N PHE A 175 -15.80 -1.35 -22.95
CA PHE A 175 -16.81 -1.64 -23.98
C PHE A 175 -18.20 -1.26 -23.46
N THR A 176 -18.88 -0.37 -24.16
CA THR A 176 -20.24 0.01 -23.81
C THR A 176 -21.18 -1.19 -23.95
N ALA A 177 -22.30 -1.19 -23.22
CA ALA A 177 -23.31 -2.24 -23.31
C ALA A 177 -23.84 -2.44 -24.74
N ASP A 178 -23.83 -1.40 -25.56
CA ASP A 178 -24.24 -1.46 -26.97
C ASP A 178 -23.14 -2.05 -27.88
N GLU A 179 -21.86 -1.81 -27.60
CA GLU A 179 -20.74 -2.44 -28.33
C GLU A 179 -20.69 -3.95 -28.11
N LEU A 180 -20.91 -4.42 -26.88
CA LEU A 180 -20.95 -5.85 -26.54
C LEU A 180 -22.21 -6.53 -27.08
N ARG A 181 -23.34 -5.80 -27.13
CA ARG A 181 -24.59 -6.30 -27.74
C ARG A 181 -24.44 -6.48 -29.25
N ASN A 182 -23.73 -5.58 -29.92
CA ASN A 182 -23.58 -5.57 -31.37
C ASN A 182 -22.49 -6.52 -31.87
N ASP A 183 -21.47 -6.81 -31.04
CA ASP A 183 -20.41 -7.75 -31.38
C ASP A 183 -19.92 -8.51 -30.13
N PRO A 184 -20.56 -9.66 -29.81
CA PRO A 184 -20.21 -10.49 -28.66
C PRO A 184 -18.77 -11.04 -28.69
N SER A 185 -18.15 -11.12 -29.87
CA SER A 185 -16.77 -11.63 -30.02
C SER A 185 -15.71 -10.68 -29.44
N LYS A 186 -16.07 -9.42 -29.17
CA LYS A 186 -15.20 -8.45 -28.50
C LYS A 186 -14.88 -8.81 -27.04
N ALA A 187 -15.77 -9.57 -26.39
CA ALA A 187 -15.50 -10.13 -25.06
C ALA A 187 -14.41 -11.22 -25.11
N ASP A 188 -14.26 -11.92 -26.24
CA ASP A 188 -13.22 -12.94 -26.44
C ASP A 188 -11.86 -12.34 -26.79
N SER A 189 -11.84 -11.11 -27.33
CA SER A 189 -10.62 -10.33 -27.60
C SER A 189 -10.11 -9.52 -26.39
N TYR A 190 -10.68 -9.73 -25.20
CA TYR A 190 -10.22 -9.10 -23.97
C TYR A 190 -8.82 -9.61 -23.59
N GLU A 191 -7.86 -8.69 -23.54
CA GLU A 191 -6.54 -8.92 -22.97
C GLU A 191 -6.06 -7.74 -22.09
N PRO A 192 -5.33 -8.02 -20.99
CA PRO A 192 -4.94 -9.36 -20.55
C PRO A 192 -6.00 -10.03 -19.68
N LYS A 193 -6.22 -11.34 -19.90
CA LYS A 193 -6.97 -12.15 -18.93
C LYS A 193 -6.20 -12.12 -17.61
N ARG A 194 -6.86 -11.79 -16.50
CA ARG A 194 -6.16 -11.78 -15.21
C ARG A 194 -5.83 -13.22 -14.83
N ALA A 195 -4.76 -13.41 -14.07
CA ALA A 195 -4.39 -14.71 -13.54
C ALA A 195 -5.54 -15.39 -12.74
N ALA A 196 -6.43 -14.60 -12.11
CA ALA A 196 -7.61 -15.12 -11.43
C ALA A 196 -8.66 -15.71 -12.38
N ASP A 197 -8.86 -15.10 -13.55
CA ASP A 197 -9.82 -15.54 -14.56
C ASP A 197 -9.31 -16.83 -15.24
N GLU A 198 -8.00 -16.89 -15.50
CA GLU A 198 -7.32 -18.09 -16.02
C GLU A 198 -7.38 -19.25 -15.01
N ARG A 199 -7.14 -18.98 -13.73
CA ARG A 199 -7.30 -19.97 -12.66
C ARG A 199 -8.73 -20.50 -12.56
N LEU A 200 -9.75 -19.64 -12.65
CA LEU A 200 -11.15 -20.06 -12.61
C LEU A 200 -11.50 -20.95 -13.83
N ILE A 201 -11.07 -20.56 -15.03
CA ILE A 201 -11.29 -21.35 -16.26
C ILE A 201 -10.57 -22.71 -16.17
N SER A 202 -9.32 -22.72 -15.71
CA SER A 202 -8.54 -23.94 -15.51
C SER A 202 -9.19 -24.86 -14.47
N THR A 203 -9.67 -24.30 -13.35
CA THR A 203 -10.38 -25.04 -12.30
C THR A 203 -11.64 -25.70 -12.83
N VAL A 204 -12.46 -24.98 -13.60
CA VAL A 204 -13.69 -25.58 -14.17
C VAL A 204 -13.35 -26.72 -15.13
N LYS A 205 -12.37 -26.54 -16.03
CA LYS A 205 -11.92 -27.60 -16.94
C LYS A 205 -11.39 -28.83 -16.20
N PHE A 206 -10.62 -28.61 -15.14
CA PHE A 206 -10.10 -29.68 -14.29
C PHE A 206 -11.24 -30.46 -13.63
N LEU A 207 -12.21 -29.78 -13.03
CA LEU A 207 -13.36 -30.42 -12.38
C LEU A 207 -14.29 -31.14 -13.38
N GLU A 208 -14.49 -30.57 -14.58
CA GLU A 208 -15.25 -31.20 -15.67
C GLU A 208 -14.56 -32.51 -16.11
N GLY A 209 -13.24 -32.50 -16.31
CA GLY A 209 -12.46 -33.71 -16.65
C GLY A 209 -12.51 -34.78 -15.54
N LEU A 210 -12.47 -34.38 -14.27
CA LEU A 210 -12.66 -35.29 -13.14
C LEU A 210 -14.05 -35.95 -13.12
N LEU A 211 -15.08 -35.34 -13.69
CA LEU A 211 -16.41 -35.95 -13.77
C LEU A 211 -16.51 -36.91 -14.96
N GLU A 212 -15.89 -36.58 -16.09
CA GLU A 212 -15.87 -37.40 -17.31
C GLU A 212 -15.10 -38.72 -17.10
N ASP A 213 -13.92 -38.64 -16.47
CA ASP A 213 -13.02 -39.79 -16.25
C ASP A 213 -13.57 -40.82 -15.25
N TYR A 214 -14.53 -40.44 -14.42
CA TYR A 214 -15.09 -41.24 -13.31
C TYR A 214 -16.62 -41.37 -13.42
N SER A 215 -17.11 -41.43 -14.66
CA SER A 215 -18.49 -41.12 -15.06
C SER A 215 -19.59 -42.06 -14.55
N ASP A 216 -19.30 -43.21 -13.96
CA ASP A 216 -20.29 -44.03 -13.26
C ASP A 216 -19.64 -44.88 -12.14
N GLU A 217 -20.12 -44.67 -10.91
CA GLU A 217 -19.98 -45.49 -9.69
C GLU A 217 -18.91 -45.20 -8.60
N ASN A 218 -19.43 -45.31 -7.36
CA ASN A 218 -18.82 -45.64 -6.06
C ASN A 218 -17.96 -44.58 -5.36
N LEU A 219 -18.63 -43.84 -4.47
CA LEU A 219 -17.97 -43.34 -3.26
C LEU A 219 -17.41 -44.56 -2.51
N LEU A 220 -16.09 -44.65 -2.48
CA LEU A 220 -15.35 -45.68 -1.78
C LEU A 220 -15.29 -45.35 -0.28
N PRO A 221 -15.18 -46.37 0.58
CA PRO A 221 -14.91 -46.15 2.00
C PRO A 221 -13.58 -45.43 2.16
N TYR A 222 -13.31 -44.95 3.37
CA TYR A 222 -11.97 -44.47 3.70
C TYR A 222 -10.94 -45.61 3.55
N LEU A 223 -9.94 -45.40 2.69
CA LEU A 223 -8.94 -46.42 2.32
C LEU A 223 -7.57 -46.18 2.96
N LEU A 224 -7.38 -45.06 3.65
CA LEU A 224 -6.12 -44.74 4.30
C LEU A 224 -6.04 -45.41 5.68
N ASN A 225 -4.83 -45.75 6.07
CA ASN A 225 -4.49 -46.24 7.40
C ASN A 225 -3.88 -45.12 8.26
N ASP A 226 -3.71 -45.40 9.55
CA ASP A 226 -3.16 -44.46 10.54
C ASP A 226 -1.66 -44.23 10.39
N THR A 227 -0.96 -45.01 9.56
CA THR A 227 0.49 -44.98 9.40
C THR A 227 0.90 -44.38 8.05
N TRP A 228 1.75 -43.37 8.10
CA TRP A 228 2.25 -42.64 6.94
C TRP A 228 3.76 -42.79 6.82
N THR A 229 4.26 -42.69 5.59
CA THR A 229 5.69 -42.50 5.36
C THR A 229 5.95 -41.00 5.29
N ALA A 230 6.71 -40.48 6.24
CA ALA A 230 7.13 -39.09 6.31
C ALA A 230 8.52 -38.89 5.72
N PHE A 231 8.71 -37.78 5.02
CA PHE A 231 10.01 -37.25 4.65
C PHE A 231 10.12 -35.83 5.19
N ARG A 232 11.27 -35.51 5.77
CA ARG A 232 11.58 -34.21 6.35
C ARG A 232 12.84 -33.65 5.68
N PRO A 233 12.75 -33.29 4.38
CA PRO A 233 13.90 -32.79 3.66
C PRO A 233 14.40 -31.49 4.26
N ASP A 234 15.70 -31.26 4.07
CA ASP A 234 16.31 -29.99 4.42
C ASP A 234 15.61 -28.86 3.65
N LYS A 235 15.27 -27.77 4.34
CA LYS A 235 14.49 -26.67 3.78
C LYS A 235 15.21 -26.01 2.61
N GLU A 236 16.51 -25.76 2.73
CA GLU A 236 17.29 -25.09 1.69
C GLU A 236 17.35 -25.97 0.42
N LEU A 237 17.56 -27.27 0.60
CA LEU A 237 17.54 -28.22 -0.52
C LEU A 237 16.16 -28.32 -1.17
N TYR A 238 15.10 -28.27 -0.38
CA TYR A 238 13.72 -28.32 -0.86
C TYR A 238 13.36 -27.09 -1.71
N GLU A 239 13.71 -25.90 -1.23
CA GLU A 239 13.46 -24.62 -1.92
C GLU A 239 14.35 -24.46 -3.16
N ALA A 240 15.58 -24.99 -3.13
CA ALA A 240 16.49 -24.95 -4.27
C ALA A 240 16.16 -25.96 -5.38
N THR A 241 15.26 -26.91 -5.13
CA THR A 241 14.87 -27.95 -6.09
C THR A 241 13.47 -27.70 -6.62
N ASP A 242 13.21 -28.07 -7.88
CA ASP A 242 11.86 -28.15 -8.44
C ASP A 242 11.09 -29.34 -7.83
N HIS A 243 10.73 -29.19 -6.55
CA HIS A 243 10.04 -30.19 -5.75
C HIS A 243 8.63 -30.45 -6.27
N GLU A 244 7.97 -29.47 -6.89
CA GLU A 244 6.65 -29.64 -7.50
C GLU A 244 6.70 -30.64 -8.66
N SER A 245 7.64 -30.49 -9.61
CA SER A 245 7.82 -31.48 -10.70
C SER A 245 8.24 -32.85 -10.18
N LEU A 246 9.04 -32.89 -9.10
CA LEU A 246 9.44 -34.15 -8.46
C LEU A 246 8.24 -34.87 -7.82
N LEU A 247 7.38 -34.13 -7.11
CA LEU A 247 6.15 -34.63 -6.53
C LEU A 247 5.16 -35.09 -7.61
N ASP A 248 5.03 -34.34 -8.71
CA ASP A 248 4.19 -34.68 -9.86
C ASP A 248 4.60 -36.01 -10.52
N SER A 249 5.89 -36.31 -10.54
CA SER A 249 6.45 -37.52 -11.17
C SER A 249 6.58 -38.70 -10.20
N THR A 250 6.34 -38.51 -8.90
CA THR A 250 6.43 -39.57 -7.89
C THR A 250 5.21 -40.49 -7.98
N THR A 251 5.45 -41.77 -8.28
CA THR A 251 4.40 -42.79 -8.49
C THR A 251 4.46 -43.96 -7.51
N THR A 252 5.49 -43.99 -6.66
CA THR A 252 5.71 -44.92 -5.55
C THR A 252 6.42 -44.21 -4.41
N ILE A 253 6.24 -44.67 -3.18
CA ILE A 253 6.99 -44.16 -2.02
C ILE A 253 8.48 -44.52 -2.18
N PRO A 254 9.40 -43.55 -2.26
CA PRO A 254 10.82 -43.84 -2.36
C PRO A 254 11.47 -44.12 -1.01
N ASP A 255 12.63 -44.76 -0.97
CA ASP A 255 13.41 -44.95 0.27
C ASP A 255 13.94 -43.60 0.81
N THR A 256 14.18 -42.65 -0.09
CA THR A 256 14.63 -41.30 0.23
C THR A 256 13.94 -40.27 -0.66
N PHE A 257 13.62 -39.10 -0.11
CA PHE A 257 13.09 -37.97 -0.88
C PHE A 257 13.87 -36.70 -0.53
N LEU A 258 14.49 -36.07 -1.53
CA LEU A 258 15.34 -34.87 -1.35
C LEU A 258 16.32 -35.01 -0.16
N GLY A 259 17.03 -36.13 -0.10
CA GLY A 259 18.03 -36.41 0.93
C GLY A 259 17.46 -36.86 2.29
N ALA A 260 16.16 -36.70 2.55
CA ALA A 260 15.52 -37.25 3.74
C ALA A 260 15.26 -38.75 3.57
N THR A 261 15.49 -39.53 4.63
CA THR A 261 15.15 -40.96 4.68
C THR A 261 13.68 -41.12 5.05
N ALA A 262 13.03 -42.15 4.52
CA ALA A 262 11.66 -42.51 4.87
C ALA A 262 11.53 -42.81 6.37
N GLU A 263 10.56 -42.15 7.03
CA GLU A 263 10.22 -42.37 8.43
C GLU A 263 8.77 -42.87 8.55
N SER A 264 8.53 -43.88 9.39
CA SER A 264 7.16 -44.34 9.66
C SER A 264 6.55 -43.52 10.81
N VAL A 265 5.42 -42.88 10.56
CA VAL A 265 4.72 -42.03 11.54
C VAL A 265 3.26 -42.44 11.65
N ALA A 266 2.70 -42.48 12.86
CA ALA A 266 1.32 -42.85 13.09
C ALA A 266 0.51 -41.64 13.58
N THR A 267 -0.72 -41.49 13.08
CA THR A 267 -1.68 -40.50 13.57
C THR A 267 -2.23 -40.90 14.93
N ASP A 268 -2.62 -39.92 15.74
CA ASP A 268 -3.35 -40.13 16.98
C ASP A 268 -4.80 -40.59 16.74
N GLN A 269 -5.56 -40.75 17.81
CA GLN A 269 -6.98 -41.14 17.78
C GLN A 269 -7.90 -40.16 17.02
N ASN A 270 -7.44 -38.94 16.73
CA ASN A 270 -8.17 -37.93 15.97
C ASN A 270 -7.71 -37.86 14.50
N GLY A 271 -6.79 -38.73 14.07
CA GLY A 271 -6.16 -38.65 12.75
C GLY A 271 -5.08 -37.57 12.66
N THR A 272 -4.58 -37.08 13.80
CA THR A 272 -3.63 -35.97 13.86
C THR A 272 -2.22 -36.47 14.11
N PHE A 273 -1.28 -35.89 13.39
CA PHE A 273 0.16 -36.03 13.58
C PHE A 273 0.71 -34.64 13.99
N ILE A 274 1.52 -34.58 15.06
CA ILE A 274 2.22 -33.37 15.52
C ILE A 274 3.72 -33.68 15.74
N PHE A 275 4.62 -32.92 15.11
CA PHE A 275 6.04 -32.87 15.49
C PHE A 275 6.43 -31.46 15.89
N ASP A 276 7.23 -31.36 16.95
CA ASP A 276 7.87 -30.12 17.35
C ASP A 276 8.95 -29.74 16.33
N THR A 277 8.85 -28.53 15.80
CA THR A 277 9.91 -27.90 15.01
C THR A 277 9.85 -26.40 15.22
N THR A 278 11.02 -25.77 15.30
CA THR A 278 11.15 -24.32 15.44
C THR A 278 11.58 -23.67 14.12
N ILE A 279 11.72 -24.45 13.05
CA ILE A 279 12.09 -23.95 11.73
C ILE A 279 10.80 -23.61 10.99
N LEU A 280 10.56 -22.31 10.77
CA LEU A 280 9.40 -21.81 10.04
C LEU A 280 9.44 -22.28 8.58
N ASP A 281 8.29 -22.70 8.04
CA ASP A 281 8.11 -23.20 6.67
C ASP A 281 9.01 -24.39 6.29
N ALA A 282 9.48 -25.16 7.27
CA ALA A 282 10.16 -26.43 7.00
C ALA A 282 9.16 -27.42 6.35
N PRO A 283 9.55 -28.09 5.26
CA PRO A 283 8.65 -28.93 4.47
C PRO A 283 8.53 -30.35 5.04
N ALA A 284 7.29 -30.80 5.20
CA ALA A 284 6.90 -32.17 5.49
C ALA A 284 6.22 -32.79 4.26
N LEU A 285 6.66 -33.99 3.88
CA LEU A 285 5.94 -34.80 2.89
C LEU A 285 5.44 -36.07 3.55
N LEU A 286 4.13 -36.27 3.53
CA LEU A 286 3.47 -37.43 4.09
C LEU A 286 2.88 -38.23 2.94
N MET A 287 3.34 -39.46 2.75
CA MET A 287 2.95 -40.33 1.67
C MET A 287 2.30 -41.62 2.18
N GLN A 288 1.27 -42.08 1.48
CA GLN A 288 0.66 -43.36 1.74
C GLN A 288 0.19 -44.02 0.42
N GLU A 289 0.52 -45.30 0.27
CA GLU A 289 -0.02 -46.13 -0.82
C GLU A 289 -1.23 -46.91 -0.32
N PHE A 290 -2.25 -47.03 -1.17
CA PHE A 290 -3.44 -47.82 -0.89
C PHE A 290 -4.03 -48.39 -2.18
N GLU A 291 -4.77 -49.49 -2.05
CA GLU A 291 -5.41 -50.19 -3.16
C GLU A 291 -6.89 -49.84 -3.22
N ALA A 292 -7.37 -49.34 -4.35
CA ALA A 292 -8.80 -49.11 -4.59
C ALA A 292 -9.40 -50.26 -5.41
N PRO A 293 -10.55 -50.84 -5.01
CA PRO A 293 -11.14 -51.99 -5.70
C PRO A 293 -11.69 -51.65 -7.09
N HIS A 294 -12.07 -50.40 -7.30
CA HIS A 294 -12.61 -49.84 -8.54
C HIS A 294 -12.16 -48.38 -8.69
N ASN A 295 -12.34 -47.80 -9.88
CA ASN A 295 -12.26 -46.35 -10.04
C ASN A 295 -13.41 -45.73 -9.24
N GLY A 296 -13.20 -44.58 -8.62
CA GLY A 296 -14.24 -43.89 -7.86
C GLY A 296 -13.70 -42.70 -7.10
N PHE A 297 -14.43 -42.29 -6.05
CA PHE A 297 -14.04 -41.17 -5.19
C PHE A 297 -13.92 -41.63 -3.75
N MET A 298 -12.93 -41.14 -3.03
CA MET A 298 -12.84 -41.24 -1.57
C MET A 298 -13.07 -39.85 -0.98
N MET A 299 -13.81 -39.75 0.13
CA MET A 299 -13.95 -38.50 0.88
C MET A 299 -12.94 -38.43 2.00
N LEU A 300 -12.15 -37.36 2.01
CA LEU A 300 -11.09 -37.13 2.97
C LEU A 300 -11.41 -35.88 3.80
N GLY A 301 -11.41 -36.03 5.12
CA GLY A 301 -11.35 -34.89 6.03
C GLY A 301 -9.88 -34.51 6.25
N GLY A 302 -9.54 -33.23 6.15
CA GLY A 302 -8.16 -32.76 6.29
C GLY A 302 -8.01 -31.37 6.89
N GLY A 303 -6.88 -31.15 7.56
CA GLY A 303 -6.48 -29.87 8.13
C GLY A 303 -4.98 -29.82 8.43
N ALA A 304 -4.39 -28.62 8.38
CA ALA A 304 -3.02 -28.37 8.80
C ALA A 304 -2.88 -26.96 9.40
N ASP A 305 -1.82 -26.72 10.16
CA ASP A 305 -1.63 -25.49 10.95
C ASP A 305 -1.48 -24.23 10.08
N TRP A 306 -0.65 -24.26 9.02
CA TRP A 306 -0.37 -23.08 8.20
C TRP A 306 -0.54 -23.34 6.71
N TYR A 307 0.31 -24.12 6.08
CA TYR A 307 0.29 -24.24 4.61
C TYR A 307 0.32 -25.71 4.20
N TRP A 308 -0.59 -26.11 3.32
CA TRP A 308 -0.61 -27.48 2.82
C TRP A 308 -1.31 -27.66 1.48
N ASN A 309 -0.99 -28.76 0.80
CA ASN A 309 -1.71 -29.22 -0.38
C ASN A 309 -1.80 -30.75 -0.39
N LEU A 310 -2.66 -31.29 -1.25
CA LEU A 310 -2.79 -32.73 -1.47
C LEU A 310 -2.64 -33.09 -2.94
N ARG A 311 -2.02 -34.24 -3.15
CA ARG A 311 -1.81 -34.86 -4.44
C ARG A 311 -2.28 -36.31 -4.41
N ILE A 312 -2.85 -36.76 -5.52
CA ILE A 312 -3.18 -38.16 -5.77
C ILE A 312 -2.53 -38.58 -7.09
N ASN A 313 -1.67 -39.60 -7.04
CA ASN A 313 -0.91 -40.09 -8.20
C ASN A 313 -0.17 -38.96 -8.96
N GLY A 314 0.48 -38.07 -8.21
CA GLY A 314 1.19 -36.91 -8.75
C GLY A 314 0.30 -35.70 -9.06
N GLN A 315 -1.02 -35.85 -9.16
CA GLN A 315 -1.92 -34.73 -9.50
C GLN A 315 -2.37 -33.95 -8.26
N LYS A 316 -2.14 -32.64 -8.23
CA LYS A 316 -2.65 -31.75 -7.17
C LYS A 316 -4.18 -31.65 -7.23
N ILE A 317 -4.84 -31.95 -6.11
CA ILE A 317 -6.31 -31.97 -5.99
C ILE A 317 -6.85 -30.99 -4.95
N PHE A 318 -5.97 -30.44 -4.11
CA PHE A 318 -6.31 -29.45 -3.09
C PHE A 318 -5.09 -28.60 -2.79
N ASP A 319 -5.23 -27.28 -2.68
CA ASP A 319 -4.12 -26.36 -2.42
C ASP A 319 -4.52 -25.21 -1.48
N LYS A 320 -3.80 -25.11 -0.36
CA LYS A 320 -3.93 -24.07 0.67
C LYS A 320 -2.58 -23.44 1.01
N LEU A 321 -1.58 -23.53 0.13
CA LEU A 321 -0.26 -22.93 0.36
C LEU A 321 -0.27 -21.40 0.37
N ALA A 322 -1.29 -20.75 -0.20
CA ALA A 322 -1.35 -19.28 -0.31
C ALA A 322 -2.30 -18.60 0.71
N SER A 323 -3.18 -19.36 1.39
CA SER A 323 -4.16 -18.83 2.34
C SER A 323 -4.87 -19.99 3.06
N ASN A 324 -4.66 -20.10 4.37
CA ASN A 324 -5.30 -21.08 5.26
C ASN A 324 -5.57 -20.40 6.61
N ASP A 325 -6.80 -20.54 7.13
CA ASP A 325 -7.27 -19.77 8.29
C ASP A 325 -7.97 -20.66 9.34
N ALA A 326 -7.68 -21.96 9.38
CA ALA A 326 -8.44 -22.93 10.18
C ALA A 326 -7.68 -23.39 11.44
N SER A 327 -8.09 -22.88 12.61
CA SER A 327 -7.58 -23.28 13.93
C SER A 327 -8.73 -23.54 14.91
N PRO A 328 -8.69 -24.60 15.75
CA PRO A 328 -7.64 -25.64 15.81
C PRO A 328 -7.67 -26.59 14.60
N VAL A 329 -6.53 -27.26 14.35
CA VAL A 329 -6.39 -28.24 13.26
C VAL A 329 -7.24 -29.47 13.54
N SER A 330 -8.06 -29.86 12.55
CA SER A 330 -9.01 -30.95 12.60
C SER A 330 -9.33 -31.48 11.19
N ALA A 331 -9.66 -32.76 11.07
CA ALA A 331 -10.14 -33.38 9.84
C ALA A 331 -11.46 -32.76 9.34
N THR A 332 -12.17 -31.98 10.17
CA THR A 332 -13.38 -31.26 9.77
C THR A 332 -13.11 -29.86 9.22
N ASN A 333 -11.86 -29.40 9.15
CA ASN A 333 -11.57 -28.07 8.58
C ASN A 333 -11.90 -28.05 7.08
N TYR A 334 -11.57 -29.11 6.36
CA TYR A 334 -11.84 -29.23 4.93
C TYR A 334 -12.29 -30.65 4.57
N TYR A 335 -13.30 -30.73 3.71
CA TYR A 335 -13.75 -31.97 3.08
C TYR A 335 -13.26 -31.99 1.63
N ILE A 336 -12.51 -33.04 1.28
CA ILE A 336 -11.75 -33.12 0.03
C ILE A 336 -12.19 -34.35 -0.73
N VAL A 337 -12.60 -34.14 -1.98
CA VAL A 337 -12.93 -35.23 -2.91
C VAL A 337 -11.63 -35.74 -3.53
N VAL A 338 -11.28 -36.99 -3.23
CA VAL A 338 -10.06 -37.64 -3.74
C VAL A 338 -10.45 -38.61 -4.86
N PRO A 339 -10.12 -38.32 -6.13
CA PRO A 339 -10.35 -39.26 -7.23
C PRO A 339 -9.35 -40.41 -7.14
N VAL A 340 -9.83 -41.65 -7.15
CA VAL A 340 -8.98 -42.85 -7.01
C VAL A 340 -9.20 -43.81 -8.17
N LYS A 341 -8.10 -44.40 -8.65
CA LYS A 341 -8.12 -45.38 -9.75
C LYS A 341 -8.08 -46.78 -9.20
N LYS A 342 -8.75 -47.73 -9.87
CA LYS A 342 -8.66 -49.15 -9.54
C LYS A 342 -7.19 -49.58 -9.49
N GLY A 343 -6.84 -50.31 -8.42
CA GLY A 343 -5.48 -50.72 -8.13
C GLY A 343 -4.77 -49.72 -7.22
N ARG A 344 -3.44 -49.67 -7.35
CA ARG A 344 -2.58 -48.84 -6.51
C ARG A 344 -2.79 -47.35 -6.73
N ASN A 345 -2.91 -46.61 -5.64
CA ASN A 345 -2.88 -45.15 -5.60
C ASN A 345 -1.84 -44.68 -4.59
N LEU A 346 -1.25 -43.51 -4.86
CA LEU A 346 -0.35 -42.80 -3.96
C LEU A 346 -0.97 -41.46 -3.59
N ILE A 347 -1.30 -41.25 -2.31
CA ILE A 347 -1.64 -39.92 -1.81
C ILE A 347 -0.39 -39.27 -1.21
N THR A 348 -0.25 -37.97 -1.43
CA THR A 348 0.84 -37.17 -0.86
C THR A 348 0.27 -35.89 -0.26
N ALA A 349 0.56 -35.65 1.01
CA ALA A 349 0.33 -34.37 1.67
C ALA A 349 1.64 -33.62 1.81
N GLN A 350 1.68 -32.41 1.27
CA GLN A 350 2.74 -31.46 1.50
C GLN A 350 2.27 -30.48 2.57
N VAL A 351 3.04 -30.34 3.65
CA VAL A 351 2.71 -29.46 4.76
C VAL A 351 3.96 -28.63 5.11
N LEU A 352 3.80 -27.34 5.40
CA LEU A 352 4.87 -26.48 5.90
C LEU A 352 4.65 -26.17 7.39
N SER A 353 5.72 -26.07 8.18
CA SER A 353 5.61 -25.70 9.60
C SER A 353 5.07 -24.30 9.82
N GLY A 354 4.36 -24.19 10.95
CA GLY A 354 4.19 -22.92 11.64
C GLY A 354 5.38 -22.53 12.52
N SER A 355 5.15 -21.58 13.42
CA SER A 355 6.17 -21.08 14.35
C SER A 355 6.60 -22.10 15.43
N THR A 356 5.82 -23.16 15.65
CA THR A 356 6.04 -24.08 16.78
C THR A 356 5.89 -25.57 16.46
N SER A 357 5.27 -25.93 15.32
CA SER A 357 5.06 -27.35 14.99
C SER A 357 4.77 -27.61 13.50
N TRP A 358 4.85 -28.88 13.15
CA TRP A 358 4.10 -29.48 12.04
C TRP A 358 2.85 -30.11 12.58
N THR A 359 1.67 -29.62 12.21
CA THR A 359 0.41 -30.31 12.50
C THR A 359 -0.29 -30.68 11.20
N TRP A 360 -0.57 -31.96 11.03
CA TRP A 360 -1.39 -32.52 9.95
C TRP A 360 -2.49 -33.37 10.55
N CYS A 361 -3.72 -33.17 10.11
CA CYS A 361 -4.86 -34.00 10.51
C CYS A 361 -5.54 -34.55 9.27
N CYS A 362 -5.81 -35.85 9.27
CA CYS A 362 -6.41 -36.57 8.18
C CYS A 362 -7.27 -37.72 8.73
N ALA A 363 -8.56 -37.72 8.41
CA ALA A 363 -9.47 -38.77 8.85
C ALA A 363 -10.58 -39.04 7.83
N ALA A 364 -11.32 -40.13 8.05
CA ALA A 364 -12.52 -40.40 7.30
C ALA A 364 -13.53 -39.26 7.48
N ALA A 365 -14.12 -38.80 6.37
CA ALA A 365 -15.26 -37.89 6.37
C ALA A 365 -16.50 -38.61 5.81
N PRO A 366 -17.06 -39.59 6.54
CA PRO A 366 -18.31 -40.23 6.15
C PRO A 366 -19.46 -39.20 6.20
N ASP A 367 -20.54 -39.48 5.48
CA ASP A 367 -21.80 -38.70 5.40
C ASP A 367 -21.97 -37.77 4.18
N PHE A 368 -21.02 -37.72 3.24
CA PHE A 368 -21.15 -36.94 2.00
C PHE A 368 -21.09 -37.79 0.73
N ASP A 369 -22.08 -37.65 -0.15
CA ASP A 369 -22.01 -38.16 -1.52
C ASP A 369 -20.97 -37.35 -2.30
N GLY A 370 -19.77 -37.94 -2.49
CA GLY A 370 -18.65 -37.29 -3.16
C GLY A 370 -18.94 -36.87 -4.60
N ARG A 371 -19.80 -37.61 -5.31
CA ARG A 371 -20.27 -37.21 -6.64
C ARG A 371 -21.17 -35.99 -6.54
N ALA A 372 -22.12 -35.98 -5.60
CA ALA A 372 -22.98 -34.81 -5.38
C ALA A 372 -22.19 -33.57 -4.93
N VAL A 373 -21.13 -33.74 -4.12
CA VAL A 373 -20.22 -32.65 -3.74
C VAL A 373 -19.46 -32.13 -4.97
N LEU A 374 -18.86 -33.01 -5.78
CA LEU A 374 -18.11 -32.61 -6.97
C LEU A 374 -19.01 -31.92 -8.01
N VAL A 375 -20.21 -32.46 -8.27
CA VAL A 375 -21.22 -31.83 -9.14
C VAL A 375 -21.59 -30.45 -8.60
N ARG A 376 -21.84 -30.30 -7.30
CA ARG A 376 -22.08 -28.98 -6.70
C ARG A 376 -20.88 -28.05 -6.86
N MET A 377 -19.65 -28.52 -6.73
CA MET A 377 -18.45 -27.69 -6.93
C MET A 377 -18.33 -27.21 -8.38
N ILE A 378 -18.59 -28.09 -9.35
CA ILE A 378 -18.64 -27.75 -10.78
C ILE A 378 -19.76 -26.75 -11.05
N ASP A 379 -20.96 -26.98 -10.51
CA ASP A 379 -22.11 -26.09 -10.70
C ASP A 379 -21.82 -24.70 -10.14
N HIS A 380 -21.27 -24.59 -8.93
CA HIS A 380 -20.90 -23.30 -8.34
C HIS A 380 -19.76 -22.61 -9.11
N ALA A 381 -18.73 -23.34 -9.53
CA ALA A 381 -17.64 -22.77 -10.31
C ALA A 381 -18.09 -22.34 -11.72
N THR A 382 -18.98 -23.12 -12.33
CA THR A 382 -19.62 -22.83 -13.63
C THR A 382 -20.60 -21.68 -13.50
N GLU A 383 -21.36 -21.59 -12.43
CA GLU A 383 -22.25 -20.47 -12.12
C GLU A 383 -21.43 -19.20 -11.86
N ALA A 384 -20.34 -19.26 -11.11
CA ALA A 384 -19.44 -18.13 -10.91
C ALA A 384 -18.83 -17.65 -12.25
N ARG A 385 -18.36 -18.59 -13.07
CA ARG A 385 -17.90 -18.32 -14.45
C ARG A 385 -19.02 -17.73 -15.31
N ASN A 386 -20.23 -18.28 -15.25
CA ASN A 386 -21.37 -17.83 -16.05
C ASN A 386 -21.92 -16.49 -15.57
N ASN A 387 -21.89 -16.20 -14.27
CA ASN A 387 -22.29 -14.92 -13.72
C ASN A 387 -21.28 -13.84 -14.11
N LEU A 388 -19.97 -14.15 -14.10
CA LEU A 388 -18.94 -13.33 -14.72
C LEU A 388 -19.29 -13.03 -16.19
N TRP A 389 -19.62 -14.05 -16.99
CA TRP A 389 -20.00 -13.86 -18.40
C TRP A 389 -21.39 -13.24 -18.64
N ARG A 390 -22.37 -13.40 -17.74
CA ARG A 390 -23.73 -12.83 -17.85
C ARG A 390 -23.71 -11.34 -17.55
N VAL A 391 -22.92 -10.93 -16.55
CA VAL A 391 -22.65 -9.51 -16.29
C VAL A 391 -21.98 -8.87 -17.51
N ILE A 392 -21.12 -9.61 -18.23
CA ILE A 392 -20.52 -9.17 -19.49
C ILE A 392 -21.54 -9.10 -20.65
N ARG A 393 -22.53 -10.00 -20.73
CA ARG A 393 -23.41 -10.17 -21.91
C ARG A 393 -24.81 -9.54 -21.81
N HIS A 394 -25.31 -9.17 -20.62
CA HIS A 394 -26.68 -8.64 -20.46
C HIS A 394 -26.78 -7.47 -19.45
N PRO A 395 -27.65 -6.47 -19.69
CA PRO A 395 -27.84 -5.34 -18.78
C PRO A 395 -28.47 -5.77 -17.46
N VAL A 396 -27.87 -5.36 -16.33
CA VAL A 396 -28.41 -5.57 -14.97
C VAL A 396 -29.47 -4.50 -14.69
N THR A 397 -30.73 -4.89 -14.55
CA THR A 397 -31.86 -3.98 -14.26
C THR A 397 -32.46 -4.17 -12.86
N ASN A 398 -31.88 -5.02 -12.02
CA ASN A 398 -32.47 -5.43 -10.75
C ASN A 398 -31.64 -4.96 -9.54
N GLU A 399 -32.23 -4.17 -8.64
CA GLU A 399 -31.57 -3.54 -7.49
C GLU A 399 -30.89 -4.54 -6.53
N LYS A 400 -31.40 -5.77 -6.40
CA LYS A 400 -30.73 -6.82 -5.61
C LYS A 400 -29.41 -7.31 -6.22
N VAL A 401 -29.27 -7.24 -7.54
CA VAL A 401 -28.03 -7.59 -8.27
C VAL A 401 -27.07 -6.40 -8.27
N ILE A 402 -27.56 -5.16 -8.19
CA ILE A 402 -26.73 -3.96 -7.98
C ILE A 402 -26.01 -4.03 -6.64
N ALA A 403 -26.64 -4.52 -5.56
CA ALA A 403 -25.98 -4.68 -4.26
C ALA A 403 -24.86 -5.75 -4.25
N ILE A 404 -25.05 -6.87 -4.97
CA ILE A 404 -24.00 -7.89 -5.19
C ILE A 404 -22.92 -7.38 -6.16
N GLY A 405 -23.33 -6.56 -7.14
CA GLY A 405 -22.46 -5.93 -8.13
C GLY A 405 -21.55 -4.87 -7.51
N ILE A 406 -22.02 -4.03 -6.58
CA ILE A 406 -21.20 -2.98 -5.93
C ILE A 406 -20.05 -3.59 -5.12
N ALA A 407 -20.26 -4.73 -4.47
CA ALA A 407 -19.19 -5.47 -3.77
C ALA A 407 -18.18 -6.15 -4.71
N ARG A 408 -18.47 -6.21 -6.02
CA ARG A 408 -17.63 -6.81 -7.08
C ARG A 408 -17.34 -5.86 -8.24
N ILE A 409 -17.58 -4.55 -8.08
CA ILE A 409 -17.24 -3.54 -9.09
C ILE A 409 -15.72 -3.54 -9.35
N ASP A 410 -14.90 -3.88 -8.35
CA ASP A 410 -13.46 -4.09 -8.52
C ASP A 410 -13.14 -5.29 -9.45
N GLU A 411 -13.99 -6.33 -9.45
CA GLU A 411 -13.92 -7.52 -10.33
C GLU A 411 -14.58 -7.33 -11.71
N LEU A 412 -15.07 -6.13 -12.03
CA LEU A 412 -15.64 -5.79 -13.34
C LEU A 412 -14.89 -4.66 -14.05
N SER A 413 -13.79 -4.20 -13.47
CA SER A 413 -12.91 -3.19 -14.07
C SER A 413 -12.26 -3.65 -15.38
N HIS A 414 -12.58 -4.85 -15.89
CA HIS A 414 -11.87 -5.65 -16.90
C HIS A 414 -12.51 -5.66 -18.30
N LEU A 415 -13.58 -4.91 -18.58
CA LEU A 415 -14.07 -4.81 -19.98
C LEU A 415 -13.30 -3.75 -20.77
N ILE A 416 -11.97 -3.71 -20.57
CA ILE A 416 -11.06 -2.61 -20.93
C ILE A 416 -10.65 -2.75 -22.41
N LYS A 417 -11.13 -1.83 -23.25
CA LYS A 417 -10.67 -1.59 -24.63
C LYS A 417 -9.25 -1.02 -24.68
N GLY A 418 -8.79 -0.38 -23.60
CA GLY A 418 -7.44 0.13 -23.40
C GLY A 418 -7.34 0.89 -22.07
N VAL A 419 -6.12 1.00 -21.54
CA VAL A 419 -5.86 1.78 -20.33
C VAL A 419 -5.65 3.25 -20.74
N ILE A 420 -6.56 4.14 -20.36
CA ILE A 420 -6.43 5.58 -20.62
C ILE A 420 -5.91 6.23 -19.35
N CYS A 421 -4.69 6.77 -19.41
CA CYS A 421 -4.07 7.55 -18.33
C CYS A 421 -5.09 8.52 -17.70
N GLY A 422 -5.19 8.52 -16.37
CA GLY A 422 -6.20 9.31 -15.68
C GLY A 422 -5.99 10.78 -15.92
N SER A 423 -7.07 11.55 -15.94
CA SER A 423 -6.96 12.99 -16.07
C SER A 423 -6.10 13.55 -14.93
N LYS A 424 -5.24 14.51 -15.27
CA LYS A 424 -4.50 15.28 -14.28
C LYS A 424 -5.50 15.92 -13.30
N LEU A 425 -5.24 15.78 -12.01
CA LEU A 425 -5.93 16.56 -10.98
C LEU A 425 -5.21 17.89 -10.77
N ILE A 426 -3.88 17.85 -10.81
CA ILE A 426 -3.06 19.05 -10.77
C ILE A 426 -3.42 19.98 -11.93
N THR A 427 -3.63 21.26 -11.60
CA THR A 427 -3.94 22.28 -12.60
C THR A 427 -2.67 22.81 -13.25
N GLU A 428 -2.80 23.60 -14.32
CA GLU A 428 -1.64 24.25 -14.95
C GLU A 428 -0.91 25.18 -13.97
N GLU A 429 -1.66 25.88 -13.10
CA GLU A 429 -1.07 26.73 -12.07
C GLU A 429 -0.35 25.92 -10.99
N GLY A 430 -0.93 24.81 -10.53
CA GLY A 430 -0.27 23.88 -9.61
C GLY A 430 0.99 23.27 -10.20
N GLN A 431 0.94 22.85 -11.47
CA GLN A 431 2.09 22.29 -12.20
C GLN A 431 3.22 23.33 -12.32
N ARG A 432 2.87 24.57 -12.73
CA ARG A 432 3.83 25.69 -12.78
C ARG A 432 4.47 25.93 -11.43
N TYR A 433 3.66 25.97 -10.36
CA TYR A 433 4.15 26.20 -9.00
C TYR A 433 5.12 25.11 -8.54
N MET A 434 4.81 23.83 -8.78
CA MET A 434 5.72 22.74 -8.44
C MET A 434 7.05 22.81 -9.20
N LEU A 435 7.03 23.17 -10.49
CA LEU A 435 8.22 23.21 -11.34
C LEU A 435 9.08 24.45 -11.11
N GLU A 436 8.46 25.63 -11.03
CA GLU A 436 9.15 26.92 -11.01
C GLU A 436 9.41 27.43 -9.59
N ASP A 437 8.40 27.36 -8.71
CA ASP A 437 8.48 27.94 -7.38
C ASP A 437 9.08 26.94 -6.37
N LEU A 438 8.70 25.65 -6.43
CA LEU A 438 9.28 24.61 -5.59
C LEU A 438 10.52 23.94 -6.19
N GLY A 439 10.73 24.10 -7.51
CA GLY A 439 11.89 23.54 -8.21
C GLY A 439 11.91 22.01 -8.27
N ILE A 440 10.74 21.34 -8.25
CA ILE A 440 10.64 19.88 -8.21
C ILE A 440 11.37 19.24 -9.39
N ARG A 441 12.25 18.28 -9.08
CA ARG A 441 13.03 17.51 -10.04
C ARG A 441 12.65 16.05 -10.10
N SER A 442 12.10 15.51 -9.02
CA SER A 442 11.73 14.10 -8.94
C SER A 442 10.34 13.88 -8.37
N ASP A 443 9.68 12.88 -8.92
CA ASP A 443 8.34 12.40 -8.58
C ASP A 443 8.44 10.92 -8.18
N VAL A 444 8.21 10.62 -6.90
CA VAL A 444 8.26 9.26 -6.36
C VAL A 444 6.83 8.72 -6.19
N GLU A 445 6.49 7.77 -7.05
CA GLU A 445 5.18 7.14 -7.11
C GLU A 445 5.15 5.84 -6.29
N LEU A 446 4.36 5.84 -5.21
CA LEU A 446 4.22 4.70 -4.29
C LEU A 446 2.95 3.88 -4.54
N ARG A 447 2.07 4.31 -5.46
CA ARG A 447 0.88 3.55 -5.85
C ARG A 447 1.27 2.25 -6.55
N ARG A 448 0.41 1.24 -6.44
CA ARG A 448 0.57 -0.02 -7.17
C ARG A 448 0.34 0.20 -8.67
N GLU A 449 0.81 -0.73 -9.49
CA GLU A 449 0.64 -0.63 -10.94
C GLU A 449 -0.83 -0.50 -11.35
N PHE A 450 -1.74 -1.24 -10.71
CA PHE A 450 -3.19 -1.15 -10.98
C PHE A 450 -3.85 0.13 -10.42
N GLU A 451 -3.18 0.88 -9.55
CA GLU A 451 -3.63 2.20 -9.08
C GLU A 451 -3.10 3.30 -10.01
N CYS A 452 -1.91 3.10 -10.58
CA CYS A 452 -1.30 3.98 -11.59
C CYS A 452 -1.95 3.83 -12.96
N ARG A 453 -2.45 2.62 -13.27
CA ARG A 453 -3.21 2.26 -14.47
C ARG A 453 -2.63 2.89 -15.75
N GLY A 454 -1.41 2.48 -16.12
CA GLY A 454 -0.81 2.85 -17.42
C GLY A 454 -0.10 4.21 -17.46
N MET A 455 0.12 4.86 -16.32
CA MET A 455 1.10 5.94 -16.23
C MET A 455 2.50 5.42 -16.60
N THR A 456 3.21 6.20 -17.42
CA THR A 456 4.60 5.93 -17.84
C THR A 456 5.55 7.06 -17.47
N GLY A 457 5.07 8.07 -16.73
CA GLY A 457 5.82 9.26 -16.34
C GLY A 457 5.04 10.16 -15.38
N SER A 458 5.71 11.22 -14.91
CA SER A 458 5.15 12.17 -13.96
C SER A 458 4.05 13.04 -14.61
N PRO A 459 2.94 13.36 -13.90
CA PRO A 459 1.99 14.37 -14.32
C PRO A 459 2.61 15.77 -14.51
N LEU A 460 3.79 16.02 -13.95
CA LEU A 460 4.55 17.28 -14.10
C LEU A 460 5.29 17.39 -15.44
N GLY A 461 5.39 16.30 -16.22
CA GLY A 461 6.02 16.28 -17.54
C GLY A 461 7.43 15.68 -17.55
N ASP A 462 7.98 15.51 -18.75
CA ASP A 462 9.19 14.71 -19.02
C ASP A 462 10.49 15.28 -18.41
N SER A 463 10.49 16.55 -17.98
CA SER A 463 11.62 17.16 -17.28
C SER A 463 11.76 16.68 -15.84
N VAL A 464 10.74 16.01 -15.28
CA VAL A 464 10.74 15.49 -13.92
C VAL A 464 11.09 14.01 -13.95
N ARG A 465 12.07 13.62 -13.13
CA ARG A 465 12.48 12.23 -12.95
C ARG A 465 11.39 11.47 -12.22
N TRP A 466 10.65 10.65 -12.96
CA TRP A 466 9.65 9.76 -12.39
C TRP A 466 10.30 8.48 -11.86
N PHE A 467 10.10 8.18 -10.58
CA PHE A 467 10.59 6.98 -9.92
C PHE A 467 9.40 6.16 -9.40
N PHE A 468 9.07 5.11 -10.13
CA PHE A 468 8.00 4.18 -9.77
C PHE A 468 8.51 3.13 -8.79
N CYS A 469 8.01 3.17 -7.55
CA CYS A 469 8.36 2.22 -6.50
C CYS A 469 7.11 1.81 -5.72
N PRO A 470 6.30 0.87 -6.25
CA PRO A 470 5.09 0.43 -5.59
C PRO A 470 5.44 -0.22 -4.25
N SER A 471 5.04 0.41 -3.16
CA SER A 471 5.25 -0.13 -1.82
C SER A 471 4.07 -1.04 -1.47
N ASP A 472 4.17 -2.32 -1.84
CA ASP A 472 3.04 -3.25 -1.83
C ASP A 472 2.42 -3.57 -0.47
N ALA A 473 3.08 -3.27 0.65
CA ALA A 473 2.38 -2.95 1.90
C ALA A 473 3.42 -2.39 2.87
N TYR A 474 3.20 -1.17 3.37
CA TYR A 474 3.88 -0.73 4.60
C TYR A 474 3.60 -1.71 5.75
N ALA A 475 2.44 -2.39 5.74
CA ALA A 475 2.11 -3.45 6.68
C ALA A 475 2.93 -4.74 6.49
N ALA A 476 3.56 -4.93 5.33
CA ALA A 476 4.50 -6.03 5.09
C ALA A 476 5.92 -5.50 4.90
N MET A 477 6.27 -4.35 5.50
CA MET A 477 7.60 -3.75 5.40
C MET A 477 8.72 -4.73 5.78
N GLN A 478 8.43 -5.69 6.65
CA GLN A 478 9.38 -6.71 7.09
C GLN A 478 9.42 -7.96 6.19
N SER A 479 8.48 -8.13 5.24
CA SER A 479 8.58 -9.21 4.26
C SER A 479 9.76 -8.97 3.32
N GLU A 480 10.23 -10.02 2.64
CA GLU A 480 11.29 -9.90 1.64
C GLU A 480 10.95 -8.86 0.56
N SER A 481 9.76 -8.93 -0.01
CA SER A 481 9.27 -7.96 -1.02
C SER A 481 9.16 -6.53 -0.47
N GLY A 482 8.74 -6.36 0.79
CA GLY A 482 8.70 -5.05 1.45
C GLY A 482 10.11 -4.47 1.62
N ARG A 483 11.05 -5.28 2.09
CA ARG A 483 12.46 -4.91 2.28
C ARG A 483 13.15 -4.56 0.95
N GLU A 484 12.88 -5.31 -0.12
CA GLU A 484 13.37 -4.97 -1.45
C GLU A 484 12.83 -3.63 -1.96
N GLY A 485 11.53 -3.39 -1.77
CA GLY A 485 10.87 -2.13 -2.15
C GLY A 485 11.49 -0.93 -1.40
N PHE A 486 11.62 -1.04 -0.07
CA PHE A 486 12.25 0.01 0.72
C PHE A 486 13.75 0.19 0.40
N THR A 487 14.47 -0.88 0.06
CA THR A 487 15.86 -0.77 -0.41
C THR A 487 15.95 0.11 -1.66
N LYS A 488 15.13 -0.17 -2.69
CA LYS A 488 15.10 0.63 -3.92
C LYS A 488 14.70 2.09 -3.65
N LEU A 489 13.68 2.27 -2.81
CA LEU A 489 13.19 3.59 -2.43
C LEU A 489 14.24 4.42 -1.69
N PHE A 490 14.89 3.88 -0.66
CA PHE A 490 15.91 4.62 0.09
C PHE A 490 17.17 4.88 -0.73
N ARG A 491 17.53 4.01 -1.68
CA ARG A 491 18.64 4.31 -2.61
C ARG A 491 18.35 5.56 -3.42
N PHE A 492 17.09 5.76 -3.84
CA PHE A 492 16.66 6.97 -4.53
C PHE A 492 16.58 8.18 -3.59
N LEU A 493 15.96 8.03 -2.42
CA LEU A 493 15.74 9.12 -1.48
C LEU A 493 17.03 9.64 -0.83
N LEU A 494 18.05 8.80 -0.60
CA LEU A 494 19.30 9.25 0.01
C LEU A 494 20.28 9.86 -1.03
N ASP A 495 19.99 9.73 -2.33
CA ASP A 495 20.74 10.40 -3.38
C ASP A 495 20.31 11.87 -3.53
N THR A 496 21.13 12.76 -2.99
CA THR A 496 20.90 14.22 -2.96
C THR A 496 20.76 14.87 -4.35
N SER A 497 21.18 14.20 -5.44
CA SER A 497 21.01 14.72 -6.80
C SER A 497 19.55 14.70 -7.29
N ASN A 498 18.67 13.96 -6.60
CA ASN A 498 17.25 13.85 -6.94
C ASN A 498 16.39 15.01 -6.41
N TYR A 499 16.97 15.93 -5.62
CA TYR A 499 16.25 16.97 -4.89
C TYR A 499 16.16 18.29 -5.67
N PRO A 500 15.11 19.11 -5.45
CA PRO A 500 13.92 18.85 -4.63
C PRO A 500 13.01 17.76 -5.20
N LEU A 501 12.36 16.98 -4.34
CA LEU A 501 11.48 15.89 -4.74
C LEU A 501 10.18 15.88 -3.96
N PHE A 502 9.19 15.14 -4.47
CA PHE A 502 8.05 14.74 -3.68
C PHE A 502 7.80 13.24 -3.80
N PHE A 503 7.20 12.65 -2.78
CA PHE A 503 6.68 11.30 -2.82
C PHE A 503 5.20 11.28 -2.50
N HIS A 504 4.46 10.43 -3.20
CA HIS A 504 3.02 10.39 -3.08
C HIS A 504 2.47 8.96 -3.20
N CYS A 505 1.26 8.77 -2.70
CA CYS A 505 0.46 7.59 -3.00
C CYS A 505 -0.95 8.04 -3.42
N ALA A 506 -1.98 7.23 -3.21
CA ALA A 506 -3.35 7.69 -3.47
C ALA A 506 -3.74 8.85 -2.56
N ALA A 507 -3.67 8.65 -1.25
CA ALA A 507 -4.12 9.64 -0.25
C ALA A 507 -3.01 10.54 0.29
N GLY A 508 -1.74 10.20 0.06
CA GLY A 508 -0.62 10.83 0.77
C GLY A 508 -0.55 10.45 2.25
N GLN A 509 -1.20 9.34 2.63
CA GLN A 509 -1.44 8.97 4.03
C GLN A 509 -0.56 7.81 4.51
N ASP A 510 -0.86 6.57 4.12
CA ASP A 510 -0.28 5.40 4.78
C ASP A 510 1.11 5.06 4.24
N ARG A 511 1.23 4.80 2.93
CA ARG A 511 2.54 4.54 2.27
C ARG A 511 3.46 5.75 2.37
N THR A 512 2.92 6.91 2.00
CA THR A 512 3.60 8.21 2.13
C THR A 512 3.97 8.49 3.60
N GLY A 513 3.07 8.18 4.54
CA GLY A 513 3.33 8.36 5.97
C GLY A 513 4.42 7.46 6.51
N ALA A 514 4.49 6.20 6.09
CA ALA A 514 5.57 5.29 6.47
C ALA A 514 6.93 5.81 5.99
N VAL A 515 7.02 6.29 4.75
CA VAL A 515 8.25 6.89 4.21
C VAL A 515 8.65 8.14 4.99
N ALA A 516 7.71 9.06 5.22
CA ALA A 516 7.94 10.27 6.01
C ALA A 516 8.39 9.94 7.45
N PHE A 517 7.75 8.96 8.07
CA PHE A 517 8.07 8.50 9.43
C PHE A 517 9.51 7.99 9.53
N ILE A 518 9.94 7.15 8.59
CA ILE A 518 11.31 6.61 8.58
C ILE A 518 12.32 7.72 8.31
N LEU A 519 12.08 8.57 7.31
CA LEU A 519 13.00 9.67 6.99
C LEU A 519 13.16 10.62 8.19
N ASN A 520 12.06 11.08 8.78
CA ASN A 520 12.13 11.97 9.95
C ASN A 520 12.72 11.26 11.18
N GLY A 521 12.49 9.95 11.34
CA GLY A 521 13.15 9.14 12.35
C GLY A 521 14.67 9.09 12.16
N LEU A 522 15.16 8.89 10.94
CA LEU A 522 16.59 8.99 10.62
C LEU A 522 17.15 10.39 10.88
N LEU A 523 16.34 11.44 10.73
CA LEU A 523 16.71 12.83 10.96
C LEU A 523 16.66 13.23 12.44
N GLY A 524 16.16 12.38 13.33
CA GLY A 524 16.12 12.67 14.77
C GLY A 524 14.93 13.53 15.20
N VAL A 525 13.87 13.61 14.39
CA VAL A 525 12.62 14.28 14.80
C VAL A 525 12.02 13.55 16.00
N ALA A 526 11.56 14.27 17.01
CA ALA A 526 11.07 13.67 18.25
C ALA A 526 9.94 12.65 17.99
N VAL A 527 9.87 11.59 18.80
CA VAL A 527 8.92 10.48 18.58
C VAL A 527 7.47 10.98 18.49
N GLU A 528 7.08 11.91 19.36
CA GLU A 528 5.74 12.51 19.34
C GLU A 528 5.46 13.32 18.07
N ASP A 529 6.49 13.97 17.51
CA ASP A 529 6.39 14.72 16.26
C ASP A 529 6.29 13.79 15.03
N LEU A 530 6.91 12.60 15.08
CA LEU A 530 6.72 11.57 14.06
C LEU A 530 5.26 11.10 14.01
N TYR A 531 4.64 10.95 15.18
CA TYR A 531 3.22 10.60 15.29
C TYR A 531 2.34 11.73 14.76
N LEU A 532 2.59 12.97 15.21
CA LEU A 532 1.86 14.15 14.76
C LEU A 532 1.92 14.33 13.23
N ASP A 533 3.08 14.15 12.57
CA ASP A 533 3.16 14.28 11.11
C ASP A 533 2.26 13.29 10.35
N TRP A 534 2.14 12.06 10.87
CA TRP A 534 1.25 11.06 10.31
C TRP A 534 -0.22 11.45 10.52
N GLU A 535 -0.56 11.78 11.76
CA GLU A 535 -1.89 12.16 12.24
C GLU A 535 -2.44 13.38 11.49
N VAL A 536 -1.62 14.37 11.17
CA VAL A 536 -2.01 15.60 10.45
C VAL A 536 -2.73 15.33 9.11
N THR A 537 -2.58 14.14 8.52
CA THR A 537 -3.40 13.72 7.37
C THR A 537 -4.91 13.77 7.66
N GLY A 538 -5.33 13.67 8.92
CA GLY A 538 -6.72 13.83 9.35
C GLY A 538 -7.33 15.22 9.05
N PHE A 539 -6.52 16.27 8.83
CA PHE A 539 -7.06 17.55 8.33
C PHE A 539 -7.60 17.45 6.90
N TRP A 540 -7.20 16.41 6.15
CA TRP A 540 -7.73 16.11 4.82
C TRP A 540 -8.70 14.92 4.80
N ASN A 541 -8.34 13.79 5.44
CA ASN A 541 -9.08 12.52 5.28
C ASN A 541 -10.37 12.45 6.12
N LYS A 542 -11.47 12.03 5.48
CA LYS A 542 -12.81 11.82 6.09
C LYS A 542 -13.05 10.39 6.57
N ASN A 543 -12.18 9.45 6.17
CA ASN A 543 -12.47 8.03 6.29
C ASN A 543 -12.26 7.53 7.74
N PRO A 544 -13.28 6.95 8.39
CA PRO A 544 -13.15 6.38 9.73
C PRO A 544 -12.17 5.20 9.82
N GLY A 545 -11.80 4.60 8.69
CA GLY A 545 -10.75 3.58 8.61
C GLY A 545 -9.32 4.12 8.79
N PHE A 546 -9.13 5.44 8.86
CA PHE A 546 -7.88 6.05 9.30
C PHE A 546 -7.86 6.10 10.83
N ASN A 547 -7.19 5.14 11.44
CA ASN A 547 -7.01 5.05 12.88
C ASN A 547 -5.65 4.43 13.23
N HIS A 548 -5.26 4.57 14.49
CA HIS A 548 -3.99 4.06 14.97
C HIS A 548 -3.90 2.53 14.91
N GLU A 549 -4.94 1.82 15.36
CA GLU A 549 -4.92 0.37 15.57
C GLU A 549 -4.65 -0.43 14.29
N LEU A 550 -5.34 -0.09 13.19
CA LEU A 550 -5.31 -0.93 11.98
C LEU A 550 -4.09 -0.68 11.09
N ARG A 551 -3.49 0.50 11.17
CA ARG A 551 -2.46 0.94 10.21
C ARG A 551 -1.19 1.40 10.89
N PHE A 552 -1.30 2.36 11.81
CA PHE A 552 -0.14 3.04 12.37
C PHE A 552 0.64 2.17 13.36
N ASN A 553 -0.06 1.51 14.28
CA ASN A 553 0.59 0.67 15.30
C ASN A 553 1.39 -0.45 14.63
N HIS A 554 0.85 -1.08 13.59
CA HIS A 554 1.56 -2.10 12.84
C HIS A 554 2.87 -1.61 12.21
N LEU A 555 2.93 -0.35 11.74
CA LEU A 555 4.16 0.26 11.26
C LEU A 555 5.19 0.40 12.40
N VAL A 556 4.75 0.92 13.55
CA VAL A 556 5.62 1.17 14.71
C VAL A 556 6.13 -0.14 15.32
N ASP A 557 5.23 -1.11 15.52
CA ASP A 557 5.54 -2.44 16.07
C ASP A 557 6.53 -3.19 15.17
N GLY A 558 6.48 -2.95 13.86
CA GLY A 558 7.43 -3.48 12.91
C GLY A 558 8.89 -3.07 13.19
N PHE A 559 9.15 -2.00 13.93
CA PHE A 559 10.51 -1.61 14.32
C PHE A 559 11.02 -2.33 15.57
N GLU A 560 10.14 -2.93 16.38
CA GLU A 560 10.51 -3.60 17.65
C GLU A 560 11.45 -4.80 17.47
N GLN A 561 11.46 -5.41 16.28
CA GLN A 561 12.37 -6.51 15.95
C GLN A 561 13.81 -6.07 15.65
N HIS A 562 14.05 -4.76 15.51
CA HIS A 562 15.39 -4.21 15.25
C HIS A 562 16.06 -3.81 16.56
N PRO A 563 17.40 -3.94 16.68
CA PRO A 563 18.10 -3.57 17.90
C PRO A 563 18.04 -2.05 18.17
N GLY A 564 18.28 -1.63 19.41
CA GLY A 564 18.29 -0.23 19.82
C GLY A 564 17.49 0.06 21.08
N GLU A 565 17.91 1.08 21.84
CA GLU A 565 17.18 1.50 23.06
C GLU A 565 16.03 2.45 22.72
N THR A 566 16.21 3.29 21.71
CA THR A 566 15.23 4.28 21.27
C THR A 566 14.56 3.86 19.96
N LEU A 567 13.39 4.43 19.66
CA LEU A 567 12.74 4.22 18.36
C LEU A 567 13.61 4.69 17.19
N HIS A 568 14.38 5.77 17.39
CA HIS A 568 15.37 6.27 16.42
C HIS A 568 16.44 5.23 16.10
N ASP A 569 16.97 4.56 17.14
CA ASP A 569 17.95 3.48 16.95
C ASP A 569 17.32 2.35 16.12
N LYS A 570 16.12 1.90 16.48
CA LYS A 570 15.42 0.82 15.78
C LYS A 570 15.15 1.15 14.31
N ILE A 571 14.74 2.39 14.02
CA ILE A 571 14.57 2.88 12.64
C ILE A 571 15.92 2.89 11.90
N LYS A 572 16.98 3.40 12.52
CA LYS A 572 18.33 3.40 11.94
C LYS A 572 18.77 1.96 11.62
N TYR A 573 18.63 1.03 12.56
CA TYR A 573 19.00 -0.37 12.36
C TYR A 573 18.14 -1.08 11.32
N TYR A 574 16.86 -0.75 11.20
CA TYR A 574 16.05 -1.20 10.08
C TYR A 574 16.68 -0.79 8.75
N VAL A 575 17.05 0.48 8.58
CA VAL A 575 17.65 0.97 7.33
C VAL A 575 19.04 0.36 7.09
N LEU A 576 19.86 0.17 8.12
CA LEU A 576 21.11 -0.58 8.01
C LEU A 576 20.87 -2.03 7.56
N SER A 577 19.81 -2.67 8.06
CA SER A 577 19.45 -4.03 7.65
C SER A 577 19.06 -4.13 6.16
N LEU A 578 18.72 -3.02 5.52
CA LEU A 578 18.46 -2.94 4.07
C LEU A 578 19.75 -2.79 3.24
N GLY A 579 20.92 -2.82 3.89
CA GLY A 579 22.23 -2.74 3.24
C GLY A 579 22.75 -1.31 3.04
N PHE A 580 22.24 -0.34 3.79
CA PHE A 580 22.81 1.02 3.85
C PHE A 580 23.88 1.10 4.94
N THR A 581 24.80 2.03 4.75
CA THR A 581 25.90 2.30 5.70
C THR A 581 25.56 3.44 6.64
N GLU A 582 26.26 3.53 7.77
CA GLU A 582 26.10 4.67 8.69
C GLU A 582 26.52 5.98 8.01
N GLU A 583 27.55 5.93 7.17
CA GLU A 583 28.05 7.08 6.41
C GLU A 583 27.00 7.63 5.44
N GLU A 584 26.22 6.77 4.78
CA GLU A 584 25.12 7.19 3.91
C GLU A 584 23.98 7.85 4.69
N ILE A 585 23.63 7.30 5.86
CA ILE A 585 22.62 7.90 6.74
C ILE A 585 23.10 9.26 7.27
N GLU A 586 24.35 9.37 7.68
CA GLU A 586 24.90 10.63 8.21
C GLU A 586 25.08 11.69 7.11
N ALA A 587 25.48 11.29 5.90
CA ALA A 587 25.49 12.19 4.74
C ALA A 587 24.10 12.75 4.44
N TYR A 588 23.07 11.90 4.54
CA TYR A 588 21.68 12.34 4.40
C TYR A 588 21.26 13.31 5.51
N ARG A 589 21.58 13.01 6.78
CA ARG A 589 21.34 13.91 7.92
C ARG A 589 22.00 15.27 7.70
N HIS A 590 23.28 15.30 7.31
CA HIS A 590 24.00 16.54 7.03
C HIS A 590 23.36 17.37 5.89
N PHE A 591 22.84 16.69 4.87
CA PHE A 591 22.14 17.34 3.77
C PHE A 591 20.75 17.87 4.16
N MET A 592 20.04 17.19 5.05
CA MET A 592 18.66 17.51 5.42
C MET A 592 18.52 18.35 6.69
N LEU A 593 19.57 18.56 7.49
CA LEU A 593 19.49 19.34 8.72
C LEU A 593 20.10 20.75 8.59
N GLU A 594 19.41 21.75 9.12
CA GLU A 594 19.93 23.10 9.36
C GLU A 594 20.01 23.38 10.87
N LYS A 595 20.97 24.21 11.28
CA LYS A 595 21.16 24.63 12.66
C LYS A 595 20.51 25.98 12.93
#